data_AF-L7JYE9-F1
#
_entry.id   AF-L7JYE9-F1
#
_cell.length_a   1.000
_cell.length_b   1.000
_cell.length_c   1.000
_cell.angle_alpha   90.00
_cell.angle_beta   90.00
_cell.angle_gamma   90.00
#
_symmetry.space_group_name_H-M   'P 1'
#
loop_
_entity.id
_entity.type
_entity.pdbx_description
1 polymer ?
#
loop_
_entity_poly.entity_id
_entity_poly.type
_entity_poly.pdbx_seq_one_letter_code
_entity_poly.pdbx_strand_id
1 'polypeptide(L)'
;MVIKQVDYNKLVLDYFIYQGNQHMANLYARETGQRFYPSSFLALRSKVRDLILSGEPVAAKKALELYNFEFLTTTNLSDHLKKQFAIEKVAKGVHEEALEELKECKLELNDVLEMIVYGEGVDIERWRTCCAEIVNQVIVDEFGEIRNALVEIVEGLDWNTLDISEYYDSEERK
;
A
#
# COMPACT_ATOMS: atom_id res chain seq x y z
N MET A 1 2.08 31.01 23.83
CA MET A 1 1.89 29.77 23.05
C MET A 1 2.88 29.80 21.91
N VAL A 2 3.90 28.94 21.93
CA VAL A 2 4.81 28.78 20.78
C VAL A 2 4.04 27.95 19.76
N ILE A 3 3.64 28.55 18.64
CA ILE A 3 3.08 27.80 17.52
C ILE A 3 4.24 26.95 16.99
N LYS A 4 4.22 25.64 17.26
CA LYS A 4 5.15 24.69 16.61
C LYS A 4 4.93 24.85 15.10
N GLN A 5 5.93 25.38 14.42
CA GLN A 5 5.89 25.48 12.96
C GLN A 5 5.92 24.04 12.42
N VAL A 6 4.85 23.64 11.76
CA VAL A 6 4.73 22.33 11.15
C VAL A 6 5.73 22.25 9.99
N ASP A 7 6.65 21.30 10.04
CA ASP A 7 7.53 21.01 8.91
C ASP A 7 6.74 20.23 7.84
N TYR A 8 6.29 20.96 6.82
CA TYR A 8 5.51 20.40 5.73
C TYR A 8 6.29 19.34 4.93
N ASN A 9 7.60 19.53 4.74
CA ASN A 9 8.42 18.57 4.01
C ASN A 9 8.52 17.26 4.79
N LYS A 10 8.62 17.33 6.11
CA LYS A 10 8.57 16.14 6.96
C LYS A 10 7.24 15.40 6.82
N LEU A 11 6.10 16.11 6.84
CA LEU A 11 4.77 15.49 6.68
C LEU A 11 4.59 14.78 5.34
N VAL A 12 5.05 15.39 4.24
CA VAL A 12 4.99 14.79 2.91
C VAL A 12 5.89 13.56 2.82
N LEU A 13 7.09 13.62 3.40
CA LEU A 13 8.00 12.48 3.46
C LEU A 13 7.39 11.32 4.25
N ASP A 14 6.82 11.59 5.42
CA ASP A 14 6.12 10.60 6.26
C ASP A 14 4.94 9.98 5.49
N TYR A 15 4.24 10.76 4.66
CA TYR A 15 3.18 10.26 3.81
C TYR A 15 3.67 9.29 2.73
N PHE A 16 4.79 9.56 2.06
CA PHE A 16 5.36 8.60 1.11
C PHE A 16 5.78 7.30 1.79
N ILE A 17 6.34 7.38 3.00
CA ILE A 17 6.74 6.21 3.80
C ILE A 17 5.50 5.41 4.22
N TYR A 18 4.46 6.08 4.70
CA TYR A 18 3.20 5.45 5.08
C TYR A 18 2.54 4.73 3.89
N GLN A 19 2.50 5.37 2.71
CA GLN A 19 2.02 4.79 1.45
C GLN A 19 2.87 3.63 0.90
N GLY A 20 3.97 3.31 1.58
CA GLY A 20 4.91 2.27 1.15
C GLY A 20 5.72 2.65 -0.08
N ASN A 21 5.79 3.93 -0.45
CA ASN A 21 6.47 4.40 -1.66
C ASN A 21 7.90 4.84 -1.37
N GLN A 22 8.81 3.86 -1.27
CA GLN A 22 10.22 4.11 -0.93
C GLN A 22 10.92 4.97 -1.99
N HIS A 23 10.61 4.74 -3.27
CA HIS A 23 11.25 5.47 -4.36
C HIS A 23 10.96 6.97 -4.26
N MET A 24 9.68 7.34 -4.10
CA MET A 24 9.27 8.73 -3.94
C MET A 24 9.78 9.33 -2.63
N ALA A 25 9.76 8.58 -1.52
CA ALA A 25 10.32 9.05 -0.25
C ALA A 25 11.80 9.43 -0.38
N ASN A 26 12.60 8.59 -1.06
CA ASN A 26 14.02 8.83 -1.29
C ASN A 26 14.27 10.04 -2.21
N LEU A 27 13.50 10.16 -3.30
CA LEU A 27 13.62 11.29 -4.22
C LEU A 27 13.29 12.59 -3.50
N TYR A 28 12.14 12.62 -2.81
CA TYR A 28 11.67 13.80 -2.09
C TYR A 28 12.63 14.22 -0.99
N ALA A 29 13.13 13.27 -0.19
CA ALA A 29 14.09 13.56 0.88
C ALA A 29 15.36 14.24 0.36
N ARG A 30 15.89 13.79 -0.80
CA ARG A 30 17.06 14.40 -1.44
C ARG A 30 16.77 15.82 -1.93
N GLU A 31 15.61 16.04 -2.53
CA GLU A 31 15.21 17.35 -3.06
C GLU A 31 14.97 18.39 -1.97
N THR A 32 14.42 17.97 -0.83
CA THR A 32 14.09 18.87 0.29
C THR A 32 15.17 18.90 1.39
N GLY A 33 16.26 18.15 1.25
CA GLY A 33 17.33 18.04 2.25
C GLY A 33 16.91 17.34 3.55
N GLN A 34 15.85 16.55 3.52
CA GLN A 34 15.36 15.79 4.68
C GLN A 34 16.18 14.50 4.85
N ARG A 35 16.36 14.05 6.10
CA ARG A 35 17.00 12.76 6.37
C ARG A 35 15.99 11.63 6.13
N PHE A 36 16.41 10.60 5.40
CA PHE A 36 15.60 9.42 5.14
C PHE A 36 16.48 8.17 5.13
N TYR A 37 16.10 7.17 5.92
CA TYR A 37 16.76 5.88 6.00
C TYR A 37 15.79 4.78 5.57
N PRO A 38 16.06 4.09 4.45
CA PRO A 38 15.18 3.02 4.00
C PRO A 38 15.29 1.80 4.92
N SER A 39 14.16 1.20 5.26
CA SER A 39 14.09 -0.07 6.01
C SER A 39 13.75 -1.23 5.08
N SER A 40 14.14 -2.45 5.47
CA SER A 40 13.77 -3.67 4.74
C SER A 40 12.25 -3.84 4.64
N PHE A 41 11.51 -3.42 5.68
CA PHE A 41 10.06 -3.44 5.70
C PHE A 41 9.44 -2.47 4.68
N LEU A 42 9.93 -1.22 4.62
CA LEU A 42 9.50 -0.26 3.60
C LEU A 42 9.87 -0.72 2.19
N ALA A 43 11.02 -1.36 2.01
CA ALA A 43 11.45 -1.91 0.73
C ALA A 43 10.51 -3.02 0.24
N LEU A 44 10.06 -3.91 1.14
CA LEU A 44 9.05 -4.92 0.82
C LEU A 44 7.73 -4.27 0.38
N ARG A 45 7.20 -3.32 1.16
CA ARG A 45 5.94 -2.63 0.84
C ARG A 45 6.02 -1.90 -0.50
N SER A 46 7.14 -1.23 -0.78
CA SER A 46 7.40 -0.57 -2.07
C SER A 46 7.42 -1.58 -3.21
N LYS A 47 8.11 -2.70 -3.05
CA LYS A 47 8.15 -3.75 -4.08
C LYS A 47 6.75 -4.31 -4.37
N VAL A 48 5.96 -4.59 -3.33
CA VAL A 48 4.60 -5.11 -3.47
C VAL A 48 3.71 -4.09 -4.18
N ARG A 49 3.78 -2.82 -3.77
CA ARG A 49 3.08 -1.71 -4.43
C ARG A 49 3.44 -1.63 -5.92
N ASP A 50 4.73 -1.62 -6.26
CA ASP A 50 5.19 -1.48 -7.64
C ASP A 50 4.71 -2.65 -8.52
N LEU A 51 4.70 -3.88 -7.99
CA LEU A 51 4.17 -5.05 -8.69
C LEU A 51 2.67 -4.93 -8.96
N ILE A 52 1.88 -4.45 -7.99
CA ILE A 52 0.43 -4.24 -8.18
C ILE A 52 0.18 -3.13 -9.22
N LEU A 53 0.87 -1.99 -9.10
CA LEU A 53 0.75 -0.86 -10.04
C LEU A 53 1.17 -1.22 -11.47
N SER A 54 2.08 -2.20 -11.61
CA SER A 54 2.52 -2.72 -12.90
C SER A 54 1.60 -3.81 -13.48
N GLY A 55 0.51 -4.17 -12.79
CA GLY A 55 -0.42 -5.22 -13.23
C GLY A 55 0.09 -6.64 -13.00
N GLU A 56 0.97 -6.84 -12.01
CA GLU A 56 1.53 -8.14 -11.62
C GLU A 56 1.09 -8.60 -10.21
N PRO A 57 -0.23 -8.68 -9.91
CA PRO A 57 -0.71 -9.02 -8.56
C PRO A 57 -0.29 -10.44 -8.09
N VAL A 58 -0.05 -11.37 -9.02
CA VAL A 58 0.48 -12.71 -8.70
C VAL A 58 1.92 -12.65 -8.19
N ALA A 59 2.75 -11.80 -8.79
CA ALA A 59 4.12 -11.59 -8.32
C ALA A 59 4.12 -10.87 -6.97
N ALA A 60 3.21 -9.92 -6.76
CA ALA A 60 3.00 -9.26 -5.47
C ALA A 60 2.63 -10.27 -4.37
N LYS A 61 1.70 -11.19 -4.67
CA LYS A 61 1.35 -12.29 -3.76
C LYS A 61 2.56 -13.14 -3.39
N LYS A 62 3.33 -13.60 -4.37
CA LYS A 62 4.56 -14.40 -4.13
C LYS A 62 5.58 -13.65 -3.28
N ALA A 63 5.73 -12.34 -3.48
CA ALA A 63 6.63 -11.54 -2.67
C ALA A 63 6.20 -11.50 -1.19
N LEU A 64 4.89 -11.46 -0.92
CA LEU A 64 4.34 -11.55 0.43
C LEU A 64 4.46 -12.97 1.03
N GLU A 65 4.22 -14.02 0.24
CA GLU A 65 4.37 -15.42 0.69
C GLU A 65 5.79 -15.74 1.16
N LEU A 66 6.79 -15.20 0.46
CA LEU A 66 8.21 -15.34 0.84
C LEU A 66 8.55 -14.64 2.15
N TYR A 67 7.76 -13.63 2.54
CA TYR A 67 7.98 -12.88 3.77
C TYR A 67 7.21 -13.51 4.95
N ASN A 68 5.92 -13.80 4.77
CA ASN A 68 5.10 -14.51 5.75
C ASN A 68 3.83 -15.09 5.10
N PHE A 69 3.77 -16.43 4.98
CA PHE A 69 2.64 -17.13 4.35
C PHE A 69 1.35 -17.08 5.17
N GLU A 70 1.44 -17.14 6.51
CA GLU A 70 0.25 -17.16 7.39
C GLU A 70 -0.53 -15.83 7.34
N PHE A 71 0.20 -14.73 7.15
CA PHE A 71 -0.40 -13.40 7.02
C PHE A 71 -1.37 -13.29 5.84
N LEU A 72 -1.12 -13.99 4.73
CA LEU A 72 -1.97 -13.92 3.54
C LEU A 72 -3.30 -14.65 3.69
N THR A 73 -3.36 -15.66 4.57
CA THR A 73 -4.55 -16.48 4.77
C THR A 73 -5.48 -15.91 5.84
N THR A 74 -4.97 -15.10 6.76
CA THR A 74 -5.74 -14.50 7.87
C THR A 74 -6.38 -13.15 7.51
N THR A 75 -5.83 -12.41 6.55
CA THR A 75 -6.16 -11.00 6.32
C THR A 75 -6.99 -10.71 5.07
N ASN A 76 -7.53 -11.73 4.39
CA ASN A 76 -8.20 -11.63 3.07
C ASN A 76 -7.36 -10.96 1.96
N LEU A 77 -6.07 -10.69 2.18
CA LEU A 77 -5.18 -10.01 1.24
C LEU A 77 -4.98 -10.84 -0.03
N SER A 78 -4.95 -12.17 0.11
CA SER A 78 -4.99 -13.10 -1.01
C SER A 78 -6.21 -12.86 -1.92
N ASP A 79 -7.38 -12.55 -1.36
CA ASP A 79 -8.59 -12.32 -2.15
C ASP A 79 -8.60 -10.94 -2.81
N HIS A 80 -8.01 -9.90 -2.20
CA HIS A 80 -7.82 -8.60 -2.86
C HIS A 80 -6.89 -8.72 -4.08
N LEU A 81 -5.81 -9.48 -3.96
CA LEU A 81 -4.89 -9.75 -5.06
C LEU A 81 -5.52 -10.63 -6.15
N LYS A 82 -6.35 -11.63 -5.78
CA LYS A 82 -7.14 -12.42 -6.74
C LYS A 82 -8.15 -11.54 -7.48
N LYS A 83 -8.89 -10.66 -6.78
CA LYS A 83 -9.83 -9.72 -7.40
C LYS A 83 -9.11 -8.84 -8.41
N GLN A 84 -7.96 -8.26 -8.06
CA GLN A 84 -7.15 -7.49 -9.00
C GLN A 84 -6.67 -8.34 -10.18
N PHE A 85 -6.23 -9.57 -9.95
CA PHE A 85 -5.79 -10.45 -11.04
C PHE A 85 -6.92 -10.79 -12.02
N ALA A 86 -8.13 -11.01 -11.52
CA ALA A 86 -9.32 -11.19 -12.35
C ALA A 86 -9.59 -9.94 -13.19
N ILE A 87 -9.52 -8.74 -12.61
CA ILE A 87 -9.65 -7.47 -13.35
C ILE A 87 -8.64 -7.37 -14.48
N GLU A 88 -7.36 -7.72 -14.25
CA GLU A 88 -6.34 -7.74 -15.30
C GLU A 88 -6.66 -8.75 -16.42
N LYS A 89 -7.26 -9.90 -16.10
CA LYS A 89 -7.69 -10.90 -17.08
C LYS A 89 -8.89 -10.40 -17.90
N VAL A 90 -9.85 -9.75 -17.26
CA VAL A 90 -11.01 -9.11 -17.93
C VAL A 90 -10.53 -8.06 -18.93
N ALA A 91 -9.58 -7.22 -18.51
CA ALA A 91 -8.98 -6.20 -19.39
C ALA A 91 -8.28 -6.78 -20.63
N LYS A 92 -7.80 -8.02 -20.55
CA LYS A 92 -7.17 -8.76 -21.65
C LYS A 92 -8.18 -9.55 -22.50
N GLY A 93 -9.47 -9.46 -22.20
CA GLY A 93 -10.54 -10.21 -22.88
C GLY A 93 -10.62 -11.68 -22.48
N VAL A 94 -9.96 -12.09 -21.40
CA VAL A 94 -9.88 -13.49 -20.95
C VAL A 94 -10.88 -13.74 -19.81
N HIS A 95 -12.17 -13.52 -20.11
CA HIS A 95 -13.23 -13.48 -19.10
C HIS A 95 -13.46 -14.82 -18.39
N GLU A 96 -13.35 -15.95 -19.08
CA GLU A 96 -13.53 -17.28 -18.50
C GLU A 96 -12.47 -17.55 -17.41
N GLU A 97 -11.21 -17.24 -17.71
CA GLU A 97 -10.13 -17.37 -16.73
C GLU A 97 -10.25 -16.38 -15.57
N ALA A 98 -10.86 -15.22 -15.80
CA ALA A 98 -11.12 -14.25 -14.73
C ALA A 98 -12.17 -14.79 -13.76
N LEU A 99 -13.25 -15.39 -14.28
CA LEU A 99 -14.28 -16.02 -13.46
C LEU A 99 -13.73 -17.20 -12.64
N GLU A 100 -12.80 -17.97 -13.21
CA GLU A 100 -12.15 -19.07 -12.47
C GLU A 100 -11.39 -18.58 -11.23
N GLU A 101 -10.64 -17.48 -11.35
CA GLU A 101 -9.92 -16.88 -10.21
C GLU A 101 -10.85 -16.41 -9.08
N LEU A 102 -12.10 -16.07 -9.43
CA LEU A 102 -13.06 -15.49 -8.51
C LEU A 102 -13.94 -16.52 -7.78
N LYS A 103 -13.96 -17.80 -8.19
CA LYS A 103 -14.86 -18.83 -7.64
C LYS A 103 -14.78 -19.03 -6.13
N GLU A 104 -13.62 -18.74 -5.54
CA GLU A 104 -13.39 -18.85 -4.09
C GLU A 104 -13.03 -17.51 -3.44
N CYS A 105 -13.23 -16.40 -4.14
CA CYS A 105 -13.00 -15.08 -3.60
C CYS A 105 -14.12 -14.72 -2.62
N LYS A 106 -13.77 -14.31 -1.40
CA LYS A 106 -14.75 -13.93 -0.37
C LYS A 106 -15.15 -12.46 -0.40
N LEU A 107 -14.57 -11.68 -1.30
CA LEU A 107 -14.88 -10.25 -1.44
C LEU A 107 -16.16 -10.06 -2.26
N GLU A 108 -16.77 -8.88 -2.11
CA GLU A 108 -17.82 -8.42 -3.03
C GLU A 108 -17.27 -8.28 -4.45
N LEU A 109 -17.98 -8.87 -5.42
CA LEU A 109 -17.54 -8.98 -6.82
C LEU A 109 -18.38 -8.17 -7.80
N ASN A 110 -19.40 -7.43 -7.35
CA ASN A 110 -20.33 -6.72 -8.22
C ASN A 110 -19.60 -5.87 -9.26
N ASP A 111 -18.60 -5.09 -8.83
CA ASP A 111 -17.82 -4.23 -9.74
C ASP A 111 -17.11 -5.01 -10.87
N VAL A 112 -16.57 -6.20 -10.56
CA VAL A 112 -15.85 -7.02 -11.56
C VAL A 112 -16.84 -7.74 -12.48
N LEU A 113 -17.98 -8.16 -11.95
CA LEU A 113 -19.06 -8.74 -12.74
C LEU A 113 -19.66 -7.69 -13.69
N GLU A 114 -19.84 -6.46 -13.24
CA GLU A 114 -20.27 -5.33 -14.09
C GLU A 114 -19.26 -5.07 -15.21
N MET A 115 -17.95 -5.07 -14.91
CA MET A 115 -16.91 -4.98 -15.94
C MET A 115 -17.01 -6.08 -16.99
N ILE A 116 -17.26 -7.32 -16.57
CA ILE A 116 -17.40 -8.47 -17.47
C ILE A 116 -18.65 -8.35 -18.34
N VAL A 117 -19.78 -7.96 -17.75
CA VAL A 117 -21.10 -7.97 -18.41
C VAL A 117 -21.28 -6.77 -19.33
N TYR A 118 -20.94 -5.57 -18.87
CA TYR A 118 -21.20 -4.34 -19.62
C TYR A 118 -20.04 -3.91 -20.51
N GLY A 119 -18.84 -4.46 -20.29
CA GLY A 119 -17.64 -4.09 -21.06
C GLY A 119 -17.24 -2.62 -20.91
N GLU A 120 -17.85 -1.89 -19.96
CA GLU A 120 -17.48 -0.52 -19.66
C GLU A 120 -16.25 -0.50 -18.76
N GLY A 121 -15.24 0.22 -19.25
CA GLY A 121 -13.89 0.27 -18.71
C GLY A 121 -13.86 1.02 -17.39
N VAL A 122 -13.89 0.27 -16.30
CA VAL A 122 -13.45 0.81 -15.03
C VAL A 122 -11.95 0.97 -15.11
N ASP A 123 -11.49 2.19 -14.84
CA ASP A 123 -10.09 2.61 -14.84
C ASP A 123 -9.21 1.58 -14.10
N ILE A 124 -8.47 0.77 -14.88
CA ILE A 124 -7.64 -0.31 -14.35
C ILE A 124 -6.52 0.27 -13.49
N GLU A 125 -5.99 1.44 -13.84
CA GLU A 125 -4.96 2.12 -13.08
C GLU A 125 -5.49 2.56 -11.71
N ARG A 126 -6.74 3.03 -11.67
CA ARG A 126 -7.45 3.30 -10.40
C ARG A 126 -7.61 2.03 -9.57
N TRP A 127 -8.03 0.90 -10.16
CA TRP A 127 -8.13 -0.37 -9.45
C TRP A 127 -6.80 -0.85 -8.88
N ARG A 128 -5.73 -0.78 -9.67
CA ARG A 128 -4.37 -1.09 -9.22
C ARG A 128 -3.97 -0.22 -8.04
N THR A 129 -4.27 1.09 -8.10
CA THR A 129 -3.99 2.03 -7.01
C THR A 129 -4.75 1.66 -5.75
N CYS A 130 -6.06 1.42 -5.82
CA CYS A 130 -6.87 1.01 -4.67
C CYS A 130 -6.40 -0.34 -4.10
N CYS A 131 -6.07 -1.31 -4.95
CA CYS A 131 -5.53 -2.60 -4.51
C CYS A 131 -4.20 -2.41 -3.76
N ALA A 132 -3.28 -1.61 -4.30
CA ALA A 132 -1.99 -1.33 -3.67
C ALA A 132 -2.14 -0.63 -2.31
N GLU A 133 -3.09 0.31 -2.19
CA GLU A 133 -3.41 1.00 -0.94
C GLU A 133 -3.98 0.05 0.11
N ILE A 134 -4.98 -0.77 -0.25
CA ILE A 134 -5.57 -1.78 0.65
C ILE A 134 -4.50 -2.75 1.12
N VAL A 135 -3.72 -3.31 0.19
CA VAL A 135 -2.65 -4.26 0.51
C VAL A 135 -1.62 -3.62 1.44
N ASN A 136 -1.18 -2.38 1.15
CA ASN A 136 -0.26 -1.67 2.01
C ASN A 136 -0.84 -1.44 3.41
N GLN A 137 -2.11 -1.04 3.52
CA GLN A 137 -2.76 -0.78 4.80
C GLN A 137 -2.83 -2.05 5.65
N VAL A 138 -3.25 -3.17 5.07
CA VAL A 138 -3.32 -4.46 5.77
C VAL A 138 -1.93 -4.90 6.25
N ILE A 139 -0.87 -4.67 5.45
CA ILE A 139 0.51 -4.95 5.88
C ILE A 139 0.93 -4.05 7.04
N VAL A 140 0.57 -2.77 7.01
CA VAL A 140 0.86 -1.84 8.11
C VAL A 140 0.16 -2.30 9.38
N ASP A 141 -1.16 -2.51 9.33
CA ASP A 141 -1.97 -2.86 10.51
C ASP A 141 -1.49 -4.12 11.24
N GLU A 142 -0.94 -5.09 10.51
CA GLU A 142 -0.51 -6.39 11.06
C GLU A 142 0.97 -6.44 11.45
N PHE A 143 1.85 -5.67 10.80
CA PHE A 143 3.31 -5.76 11.02
C PHE A 143 3.95 -4.51 11.64
N GLY A 144 3.25 -3.37 11.77
CA GLY A 144 3.85 -2.21 12.39
C GLY A 144 2.90 -1.05 12.71
N GLU A 145 3.07 -0.45 13.89
CA GLU A 145 2.43 0.83 14.23
C GLU A 145 3.09 2.00 13.46
N ILE A 146 2.98 2.04 12.13
CA ILE A 146 3.39 3.21 11.35
C ILE A 146 2.26 4.23 11.41
N ARG A 147 2.35 5.19 12.32
CA ARG A 147 1.41 6.32 12.43
C ARG A 147 1.76 7.41 11.41
N ASN A 148 0.74 7.98 10.78
CA ASN A 148 0.90 9.06 9.80
C ASN A 148 0.33 10.38 10.33
N ALA A 149 1.22 11.31 10.66
CA ALA A 149 0.89 12.64 11.14
C ALA A 149 0.01 13.47 10.17
N LEU A 150 0.17 13.30 8.85
CA LEU A 150 -0.63 14.02 7.85
C LEU A 150 -2.06 13.49 7.79
N VAL A 151 -2.25 12.17 7.87
CA VAL A 151 -3.58 11.54 7.96
C VAL A 151 -4.27 11.97 9.25
N GLU A 152 -3.56 11.95 10.38
CA GLU A 152 -4.10 12.41 11.67
C GLU A 152 -4.53 13.89 11.63
N ILE A 153 -3.75 14.77 10.99
CA ILE A 153 -4.12 16.18 10.79
C ILE A 153 -5.39 16.32 9.94
N VAL A 154 -5.49 15.56 8.84
CA VAL A 154 -6.66 15.60 7.92
C VAL A 154 -7.91 15.05 8.60
N GLU A 155 -7.76 14.03 9.44
CA GLU A 155 -8.85 13.40 10.21
C GLU A 155 -9.24 14.17 11.48
N GLY A 156 -8.52 15.25 11.81
CA GLY A 156 -8.80 16.10 12.97
C GLY A 156 -8.43 15.46 14.32
N LEU A 157 -7.49 14.51 14.32
CA LEU A 157 -6.94 13.90 15.53
C LEU A 157 -5.93 14.85 16.20
N ASP A 158 -5.89 14.84 17.54
CA ASP A 158 -5.12 15.80 18.34
C ASP A 158 -3.61 15.59 18.18
N TRP A 159 -2.98 16.44 17.35
CA TRP A 159 -1.58 16.32 16.89
C TRP A 159 -0.51 16.64 17.96
N ASN A 160 -0.87 16.64 19.24
CA ASN A 160 -0.05 17.20 20.32
C ASN A 160 0.82 16.18 21.08
N THR A 161 0.92 14.92 20.66
CA THR A 161 1.61 13.89 21.45
C THR A 161 2.67 13.05 20.73
N LEU A 162 2.82 13.14 19.40
CA LEU A 162 3.70 12.23 18.67
C LEU A 162 5.07 12.84 18.33
N ASP A 163 6.02 12.61 19.24
CA ASP A 163 7.45 12.72 18.95
C ASP A 163 7.92 11.44 18.24
N ILE A 164 7.79 11.41 16.91
CA ILE A 164 8.26 10.29 16.08
C ILE A 164 9.78 10.34 15.81
N SER A 165 10.53 11.21 16.48
CA SER A 165 12.00 11.24 16.33
C SER A 165 12.66 9.94 16.81
N GLU A 166 12.06 9.25 17.78
CA GLU A 166 12.59 7.99 18.33
C GLU A 166 12.47 6.80 17.36
N TYR A 167 11.60 6.85 16.34
CA TYR A 167 11.44 5.75 15.37
C TYR A 167 12.50 5.75 14.26
N TYR A 168 13.36 6.78 14.22
CA TYR A 168 14.47 6.87 13.26
C TYR A 168 15.85 6.88 13.93
N ASP A 169 15.93 6.86 15.26
CA ASP A 169 17.17 6.70 16.01
C ASP A 169 17.22 5.31 16.66
N SER A 170 17.70 4.34 15.91
CA SER A 170 18.58 3.34 16.49
C SER A 170 20.00 3.61 16.00
N GLU A 171 20.61 4.67 16.53
CA GLU A 171 22.05 4.60 16.72
C GLU A 171 22.31 3.37 17.61
N GLU A 172 22.96 2.35 17.05
CA GLU A 172 23.66 1.35 17.86
C GLU A 172 24.55 2.11 18.84
N ARG A 173 24.09 2.21 20.09
CA ARG A 173 24.91 2.71 21.19
C ARG A 173 26.06 1.71 21.40
N LYS A 174 27.22 2.10 20.87
CA LYS A 174 28.58 1.63 21.17
C LYS A 174 29.03 0.29 20.58
#